data_AF-A0A420R3I4-F1
#
_entry.id   AF-A0A420R3I4-F1
#
_cell.length_a   1.000
_cell.length_b   1.000
_cell.length_c   1.000
_cell.angle_alpha   90.00
_cell.angle_beta   90.00
_cell.angle_gamma   90.00
#
_symmetry.space_group_name_H-M   'P 1'
#
loop_
_entity.id
_entity.type
_entity.pdbx_description
1 polymer ?
#
loop_
_entity_poly.entity_id
_entity_poly.type
_entity_poly.pdbx_seq_one_letter_code
_entity_poly.pdbx_strand_id
1 'polypeptide(L)'
;MYLCEVSIGTPPQKFNLDFDTGSAELWVFSTELSKRIQKGHNVFNPLSSSSFNELTDKTWKTSYGDGSSASRDCGSDDITIGGLTIKNQTVKLASQLDQQLAQGKGDGLLGFAFSQINTVKTN
;
A
#
# COMPACT_ATOMS: atom_id res chain seq x y z
N MET A 1 3.69 2.38 -16.50
CA MET A 1 3.32 2.89 -15.17
C MET A 1 2.55 4.18 -15.34
N TYR A 2 1.30 4.20 -14.89
CA TYR A 2 0.47 5.40 -14.79
C TYR A 2 0.13 5.58 -13.31
N LEU A 3 0.33 6.78 -12.79
CA LEU A 3 0.08 7.05 -11.38
C LEU A 3 -1.26 7.76 -11.21
N CYS A 4 -2.05 7.28 -10.26
CA CYS A 4 -3.34 7.84 -9.91
C CYS A 4 -3.31 8.30 -8.46
N GLU A 5 -3.87 9.49 -8.19
CA GLU A 5 -4.01 9.99 -6.82
C GLU A 5 -5.06 9.16 -6.07
N VAL A 6 -4.65 8.58 -4.96
CA VAL A 6 -5.51 7.88 -4.00
C VAL A 6 -5.33 8.51 -2.63
N SER A 7 -6.44 8.78 -1.96
CA SER A 7 -6.42 9.24 -0.57
C SER A 7 -6.66 8.06 0.37
N ILE A 8 -5.90 7.97 1.45
CA ILE A 8 -6.04 6.94 2.50
C ILE A 8 -6.14 7.64 3.86
N GLY A 9 -7.10 7.23 4.68
CA GLY A 9 -7.22 7.66 6.06
C GLY A 9 -8.03 8.93 6.33
N THR A 10 -8.14 9.25 7.62
CA THR A 10 -8.90 10.39 8.14
C THR A 10 -8.06 11.18 9.17
N PRO A 11 -7.57 12.40 8.86
CA PRO A 11 -7.75 13.13 7.61
C PRO A 11 -7.03 12.44 6.42
N PRO A 12 -7.47 12.70 5.17
CA PRO A 12 -6.88 12.11 3.97
C PRO A 12 -5.37 12.33 3.82
N GLN A 13 -4.61 11.25 3.69
CA GLN A 13 -3.21 11.25 3.24
C GLN A 13 -3.18 10.86 1.75
N LYS A 14 -2.48 11.62 0.90
CA LYS A 14 -2.52 11.45 -0.56
C LYS A 14 -1.30 10.70 -1.09
N PHE A 15 -1.54 9.78 -2.02
CA PHE A 15 -0.53 8.92 -2.62
C PHE A 15 -0.73 8.83 -4.13
N ASN A 16 0.36 8.74 -4.87
CA ASN A 16 0.36 8.45 -6.31
C ASN A 16 0.61 6.95 -6.51
N LEU A 17 -0.44 6.16 -6.69
CA LEU A 17 -0.35 4.70 -6.80
C LEU A 17 -0.34 4.25 -8.25
N ASP A 18 0.45 3.22 -8.56
CA ASP A 18 0.35 2.51 -9.85
C ASP A 18 -0.90 1.62 -9.83
N PHE A 19 -1.80 1.82 -10.80
CA PHE A 19 -3.00 1.00 -10.93
C PHE A 19 -2.66 -0.23 -11.77
N ASP A 20 -2.71 -1.41 -11.15
CA ASP A 20 -2.20 -2.64 -11.75
C ASP A 20 -3.30 -3.70 -11.85
N THR A 21 -3.74 -4.00 -13.07
CA THR A 21 -4.71 -5.07 -13.33
C THR A 21 -4.09 -6.47 -13.29
N GLY A 22 -2.77 -6.59 -13.14
CA GLY A 22 -2.04 -7.85 -13.03
C GLY A 22 -1.86 -8.37 -11.59
N SER A 23 -2.20 -7.57 -10.58
CA SER A 23 -2.09 -7.92 -9.16
C SER A 23 -3.35 -7.54 -8.38
N ALA A 24 -3.46 -8.01 -7.13
CA ALA A 24 -4.67 -7.85 -6.32
C ALA A 24 -4.39 -7.20 -4.96
N GLU A 25 -3.26 -6.51 -4.84
CA GLU A 25 -2.79 -5.89 -3.60
C GLU A 25 -2.97 -4.38 -3.60
N LEU A 26 -3.38 -3.82 -2.46
CA LEU A 26 -3.13 -2.41 -2.16
C LEU A 26 -1.98 -2.33 -1.17
N TRP A 27 -0.84 -1.82 -1.59
CA TRP A 27 0.28 -1.52 -0.69
C TRP A 27 0.80 -0.10 -0.89
N VAL A 28 1.32 0.48 0.18
CA VAL A 28 1.87 1.84 0.18
C VAL A 28 3.21 1.88 0.91
N PHE A 29 4.05 2.86 0.55
CA PHE A 29 5.19 3.24 1.37
C PHE A 29 4.65 3.65 2.75
N SER A 30 5.20 3.07 3.81
CA SER A 30 4.75 3.34 5.17
C SER A 30 5.88 3.87 6.05
N THR A 31 5.52 4.44 7.20
CA THR A 31 6.49 4.89 8.20
C THR A 31 7.37 3.76 8.75
N GLU A 32 7.05 2.49 8.48
CA GLU A 32 7.83 1.31 8.87
C GLU A 32 9.08 1.10 8.02
N LEU A 33 9.14 1.68 6.80
CA LEU A 33 10.34 1.64 5.97
C LEU A 33 11.49 2.43 6.62
N SER A 34 12.73 2.12 6.25
CA SER A 34 13.87 2.96 6.65
C SER A 34 13.75 4.37 6.04
N LYS A 35 14.22 5.40 6.77
CA LYS A 35 14.22 6.81 6.29
C LYS A 35 14.94 7.02 4.96
N ARG A 36 15.90 6.16 4.63
CA ARG A 36 16.59 6.17 3.34
C ARG A 36 15.64 5.83 2.19
N ILE A 37 14.81 4.80 2.35
CA ILE A 37 13.86 4.34 1.32
C ILE A 37 12.68 5.32 1.20
N GLN A 38 12.25 5.92 2.31
CA GLN A 38 11.16 6.90 2.33
C GLN A 38 11.45 8.17 1.51
N LYS A 39 12.73 8.47 1.21
CA LYS A 39 13.13 9.76 0.62
C LYS A 39 12.59 9.90 -0.81
N GLY A 40 11.75 10.91 -1.02
CA GLY A 40 11.19 11.24 -2.34
C GLY A 40 9.81 10.66 -2.60
N HIS A 41 9.21 9.99 -1.62
CA HIS A 41 7.87 9.40 -1.70
C HIS A 41 6.93 10.02 -0.65
N ASN A 42 5.63 9.99 -0.93
CA ASN A 42 4.62 10.14 0.11
C ASN A 42 4.57 8.86 0.94
N VAL A 43 4.55 9.01 2.26
CA VAL A 43 4.67 7.88 3.19
C VAL A 43 3.46 7.87 4.11
N PHE A 44 2.74 6.76 4.11
CA PHE A 44 1.57 6.57 4.95
C PHE A 44 1.99 6.44 6.42
N ASN A 45 1.42 7.32 7.25
CA ASN A 45 1.52 7.24 8.68
C ASN A 45 0.19 6.75 9.27
N PRO A 46 0.08 5.47 9.68
CA PRO A 46 -1.15 4.94 10.25
C PRO A 46 -1.57 5.69 11.53
N LEU A 47 -0.60 6.16 12.33
CA LEU A 47 -0.87 6.90 13.57
C LEU A 47 -1.48 8.30 13.34
N SER A 48 -1.44 8.80 12.11
CA SER A 48 -2.06 10.08 11.73
C SER A 48 -3.48 9.91 11.16
N SER A 49 -4.00 8.68 11.08
CA SER A 49 -5.35 8.40 10.59
C SER A 49 -6.22 7.89 11.73
N SER A 50 -7.33 8.60 11.99
CA SER A 50 -8.35 8.22 12.98
C SER A 50 -9.26 7.08 12.53
N SER A 51 -9.29 6.77 11.23
CA SER A 51 -10.03 5.63 10.66
C SER A 51 -9.16 4.38 10.47
N PHE A 52 -7.86 4.47 10.77
CA PHE A 52 -6.96 3.33 10.68
C PHE A 52 -7.25 2.31 11.78
N ASN A 53 -7.31 1.04 11.40
CA ASN A 53 -7.37 -0.08 12.32
C ASN A 53 -6.28 -1.10 11.96
N GLU A 54 -5.42 -1.39 12.92
CA GLU A 54 -4.36 -2.38 12.77
C GLU A 54 -4.96 -3.80 12.65
N LEU A 55 -4.42 -4.62 11.74
CA LEU A 55 -4.83 -6.02 11.56
C LEU A 55 -3.69 -6.93 12.01
N THR A 56 -3.56 -7.07 13.34
CA THR A 56 -2.45 -7.78 14.01
C THR A 56 -2.37 -9.28 13.68
N ASP A 57 -3.47 -9.87 13.22
CA ASP A 57 -3.58 -11.26 12.79
C ASP A 57 -3.26 -11.47 11.30
N LYS A 58 -2.87 -10.43 10.57
CA LYS A 58 -2.65 -10.48 9.11
C LYS A 58 -1.27 -10.03 8.70
N THR A 59 -0.60 -10.84 7.90
CA THR A 59 0.66 -10.50 7.25
C THR A 59 0.58 -10.69 5.74
N TRP A 60 1.52 -10.08 5.02
CA TRP A 60 1.64 -10.26 3.58
C TRP A 60 3.11 -10.31 3.16
N LYS A 61 3.33 -10.99 2.05
CA LYS A 61 4.60 -10.97 1.31
C LYS A 61 4.27 -11.12 -0.16
N THR A 62 4.66 -10.14 -0.97
CA THR A 62 4.48 -10.18 -2.41
C THR A 62 5.84 -10.18 -3.09
N SER A 63 5.97 -10.98 -4.14
CA SER A 63 7.10 -11.00 -5.06
C SER A 63 6.57 -10.75 -6.47
N TYR A 64 7.19 -9.83 -7.19
CA TYR A 64 6.80 -9.43 -8.54
C TYR A 64 7.62 -10.18 -9.59
N GLY A 65 7.13 -10.18 -10.84
CA GLY A 65 7.76 -10.89 -11.96
C GLY A 65 9.15 -10.38 -12.35
N ASP A 66 9.53 -9.18 -11.90
CA ASP A 66 10.87 -8.59 -12.06
C ASP A 66 11.86 -9.01 -10.96
N GLY A 67 11.42 -9.80 -9.97
CA GLY A 67 12.21 -10.27 -8.84
C GLY A 67 12.17 -9.37 -7.61
N SER A 68 11.48 -8.23 -7.67
CA SER A 68 11.30 -7.34 -6.52
C SER A 68 10.24 -7.86 -5.53
N SER A 69 10.27 -7.36 -4.30
CA SER A 69 9.39 -7.79 -3.21
C SER A 69 9.05 -6.67 -2.24
N ALA A 70 7.92 -6.84 -1.55
CA ALA A 70 7.48 -6.00 -0.45
C ALA A 70 6.78 -6.85 0.62
N SER A 71 6.92 -6.48 1.90
CA SER A 71 6.37 -7.31 2.98
C SER A 71 6.09 -6.59 4.30
N ARG A 72 5.34 -7.35 5.13
CA ARG A 72 4.97 -7.18 6.54
C ARG A 72 3.81 -6.22 6.82
N ASP A 73 3.07 -6.54 7.87
CA ASP A 73 1.98 -5.81 8.53
C ASP A 73 0.85 -5.26 7.63
N CYS A 74 -0.38 -5.48 8.09
CA CYS A 74 -1.59 -5.01 7.42
C CYS A 74 -2.39 -4.13 8.36
N GLY A 75 -3.06 -3.15 7.80
CA GLY A 75 -4.15 -2.45 8.45
C GLY A 75 -5.38 -2.43 7.56
N SER A 76 -6.47 -1.88 8.07
CA SER A 76 -7.59 -1.42 7.27
C SER A 76 -7.77 0.07 7.47
N ASP A 77 -8.07 0.79 6.40
CA ASP A 77 -8.42 2.20 6.47
C ASP A 77 -9.41 2.56 5.35
N ASP A 78 -9.98 3.75 5.43
CA ASP A 78 -10.82 4.30 4.38
C ASP A 78 -9.96 4.80 3.22
N ILE A 79 -10.32 4.41 2.00
CA ILE A 79 -9.67 4.91 0.78
C ILE A 79 -10.64 5.70 -0.07
N THR A 80 -10.16 6.73 -0.78
CA THR A 80 -10.95 7.51 -1.73
C THR A 80 -10.23 7.67 -3.05
N ILE A 81 -10.93 7.37 -4.15
CA ILE A 81 -10.43 7.42 -5.53
C ILE A 81 -11.43 8.24 -6.36
N GLY A 82 -11.05 9.41 -6.86
CA GLY A 82 -11.91 10.21 -7.73
C GLY A 82 -13.28 10.56 -7.13
N GLY A 83 -13.38 10.66 -5.80
CA GLY A 83 -14.64 10.91 -5.07
C GLY A 83 -15.41 9.66 -4.62
N LEU A 84 -15.03 8.46 -5.07
CA LEU A 84 -15.56 7.19 -4.55
C LEU A 84 -14.79 6.79 -3.28
N THR A 85 -15.51 6.61 -2.16
CA THR A 85 -14.92 6.14 -0.90
C THR A 85 -15.25 4.68 -0.64
N ILE A 86 -14.22 3.88 -0.35
CA ILE A 86 -14.33 2.49 0.11
C ILE A 86 -13.90 2.46 1.58
N LYS A 87 -14.78 1.96 2.44
CA LYS A 87 -14.53 1.89 3.88
C LYS A 87 -13.79 0.60 4.25
N ASN A 88 -12.93 0.67 5.27
CA ASN A 88 -12.22 -0.49 5.84
C ASN A 88 -11.47 -1.34 4.79
N GLN A 89 -10.91 -0.71 3.76
CA GLN A 89 -10.10 -1.40 2.78
C GLN A 89 -8.81 -1.89 3.42
N THR A 90 -8.41 -3.14 3.18
CA THR A 90 -7.10 -3.62 3.63
C THR A 90 -5.99 -2.86 2.91
N VAL A 91 -5.10 -2.24 3.68
CA VAL A 91 -3.91 -1.53 3.24
C VAL A 91 -2.68 -2.27 3.78
N LYS A 92 -1.81 -2.66 2.86
CA LYS A 92 -0.54 -3.31 3.19
C LYS A 92 0.53 -2.25 3.44
N LEU A 93 1.15 -2.30 4.61
CA LEU A 93 2.16 -1.33 5.02
C LEU A 93 3.52 -1.85 4.59
N ALA A 94 4.15 -1.28 3.56
CA ALA A 94 5.48 -1.75 3.21
C ALA A 94 6.44 -1.46 4.39
N SER A 95 7.12 -2.49 4.90
CA SER A 95 8.22 -2.37 5.88
C SER A 95 9.58 -2.75 5.29
N GLN A 96 9.54 -3.56 4.23
CA GLN A 96 10.67 -3.92 3.38
C GLN A 96 10.28 -3.67 1.93
N LEU A 97 11.21 -3.12 1.16
CA LEU A 97 10.99 -2.78 -0.24
C LEU A 97 12.31 -2.91 -1.01
N ASP A 98 12.30 -3.64 -2.12
CA ASP A 98 13.48 -3.78 -2.97
C ASP A 98 13.84 -2.48 -3.69
N GLN A 99 15.12 -2.33 -4.01
CA GLN A 99 15.70 -1.08 -4.55
C GLN A 99 15.02 -0.62 -5.85
N GLN A 100 14.57 -1.56 -6.69
CA GLN A 100 13.89 -1.26 -7.95
C GLN A 100 12.55 -0.53 -7.71
N LEU A 101 11.77 -0.99 -6.74
CA LEU A 101 10.52 -0.34 -6.33
C LEU A 101 10.79 0.99 -5.62
N ALA A 102 11.84 1.04 -4.79
CA ALA A 102 12.26 2.25 -4.08
C ALA A 102 12.82 3.38 -4.99
N GLN A 103 13.15 3.09 -6.25
CA GLN A 103 13.58 4.09 -7.24
C GLN A 103 12.43 4.56 -8.15
N GLY A 104 11.26 3.93 -8.04
CA GLY A 104 10.07 4.32 -8.79
C GLY A 104 9.57 5.72 -8.43
N LYS A 105 8.65 6.25 -9.23
CA LYS A 105 7.97 7.53 -8.94
C LYS A 105 6.67 7.37 -8.15
N GLY A 106 6.17 6.14 -8.03
CA GLY A 106 4.93 5.85 -7.32
C GLY A 106 5.15 5.67 -5.82
N ASP A 107 4.12 5.92 -5.04
CA ASP A 107 4.10 5.78 -3.58
C ASP A 107 3.56 4.39 -3.14
N GLY A 108 3.32 3.50 -4.10
CA GLY A 108 2.71 2.19 -3.90
C GLY A 108 1.99 1.69 -5.14
N LEU A 109 1.12 0.71 -4.93
CA LEU A 109 0.34 0.05 -5.97
C LEU A 109 -1.09 -0.21 -5.48
N LEU A 110 -2.05 -0.14 -6.40
CA LEU A 110 -3.42 -0.57 -6.19
C LEU A 110 -3.81 -1.60 -7.27
N GLY A 111 -3.97 -2.85 -6.83
CA GLY A 111 -4.30 -3.99 -7.67
C GLY A 111 -5.78 -4.09 -8.00
N PHE A 112 -6.09 -4.41 -9.25
CA PHE A 112 -7.45 -4.57 -9.78
C PHE A 112 -7.72 -5.95 -10.39
N ALA A 113 -6.80 -6.91 -10.22
CA ALA A 113 -7.06 -8.30 -10.57
C ALA A 113 -8.09 -8.95 -9.62
N PHE A 114 -8.52 -10.16 -9.95
CA PHE A 114 -9.41 -10.93 -9.08
C PHE A 114 -8.78 -11.17 -7.72
N SER A 115 -9.55 -10.98 -6.64
CA SER A 115 -9.05 -11.09 -5.26
C SER A 115 -8.50 -12.48 -4.89
N GLN A 116 -8.75 -13.52 -5.70
CA GLN A 116 -8.21 -14.86 -5.52
C GLN A 116 -6.68 -14.92 -5.49
N ILE A 117 -5.99 -13.94 -6.09
CA ILE A 117 -4.52 -13.88 -6.09
C ILE A 117 -3.94 -12.96 -5.01
N ASN A 118 -4.79 -12.43 -4.12
CA ASN A 118 -4.34 -11.58 -3.03
C ASN A 118 -3.48 -12.38 -2.02
N THR A 119 -2.36 -11.79 -1.60
CA THR A 119 -1.34 -12.48 -0.78
C THR A 119 -1.46 -12.22 0.74
N VAL A 120 -2.51 -11.55 1.22
CA VAL A 120 -2.75 -11.42 2.67
C VAL A 120 -3.06 -12.80 3.24
N LYS A 121 -2.36 -13.17 4.31
CA LYS A 121 -2.57 -14.41 5.06
C LYS A 121 -2.93 -14.07 6.49
N THR A 122 -3.80 -14.89 7.08
CA THR A 122 -3.99 -14.92 8.53
C THR A 122 -2.79 -15.64 9.14
N ASN A 123 -2.25 -15.10 10.24
CA ASN A 123 -1.15 -15.67 11.02
C ASN A 123 -1.55 -16.99 11.69
#